data_AF-A0A258AL21-F1
#
_entry.id   AF-A0A258AL21-F1
#
_cell.length_a   1.000
_cell.length_b   1.000
_cell.length_c   1.000
_cell.angle_alpha   90.00
_cell.angle_beta   90.00
_cell.angle_gamma   90.00
#
_symmetry.space_group_name_H-M   'P 1'
#
loop_
_entity.id
_entity.type
_entity.pdbx_description
1 polymer ?
#
loop_
_entity_poly.entity_id
_entity_poly.type
_entity_poly.pdbx_seq_one_letter_code
_entity_poly.pdbx_strand_id
1 'polypeptide(L)'
;MKLHVLPTITLLPTPHDTAEDEQIIEDWSRGLDWVKWLLGSVRARMEVLSVEDVAEWNNIGEGLVREAIGPALKSAWQSARANDLAGLIAASCRLSAQLSPEVCQRSLQAGAVLLKSTKHARYQGVLGRLREAVDQGRCDGHIAIVWAAVGHFFQLSLTNVIAEYLRLEWDMVARDTHVQLPYAGKFSIAGLTSRIMSDASAESALRVVDA
;
A
#
# COMPACT_ATOMS: atom_id res chain seq x y z
N MET A 1 -27.02 -21.20 17.63
CA MET A 1 -27.14 -20.04 16.71
C MET A 1 -25.76 -19.45 16.51
N LYS A 2 -25.23 -19.46 15.28
CA LYS A 2 -23.93 -18.85 14.96
C LYS A 2 -24.15 -17.34 14.81
N LEU A 3 -23.59 -16.55 15.73
CA LEU A 3 -23.52 -15.10 15.60
C LEU A 3 -22.52 -14.79 14.49
N HIS A 4 -23.03 -14.38 13.33
CA HIS A 4 -22.21 -13.77 12.29
C HIS A 4 -21.76 -12.40 12.81
N VAL A 5 -20.49 -12.32 13.23
CA VAL A 5 -19.82 -11.04 13.49
C VAL A 5 -19.78 -10.30 12.16
N LEU A 6 -20.54 -9.21 12.06
CA LEU A 6 -20.50 -8.33 10.91
C LEU A 6 -19.07 -7.79 10.75
N PRO A 7 -18.54 -7.69 9.52
CA PRO A 7 -17.25 -7.05 9.31
C PRO A 7 -17.32 -5.61 9.82
N THR A 8 -16.36 -5.24 10.66
CA THR A 8 -16.19 -3.86 11.12
C THR A 8 -16.03 -2.96 9.89
N ILE A 9 -17.04 -2.14 9.62
CA ILE A 9 -16.98 -1.11 8.58
C ILE A 9 -16.10 0.02 9.15
N THR A 10 -14.86 0.09 8.70
CA THR A 10 -14.03 1.28 8.94
C THR A 10 -14.56 2.39 8.05
N LEU A 11 -15.38 3.28 8.62
CA LEU A 11 -15.76 4.53 7.97
C LEU A 11 -14.50 5.38 7.82
N LEU A 12 -14.21 5.80 6.59
CA LEU A 12 -13.14 6.75 6.31
C LEU A 12 -13.64 8.15 6.67
N PRO A 13 -12.98 8.86 7.60
CA PRO A 13 -13.33 10.24 7.91
C PRO A 13 -13.06 11.15 6.70
N THR A 14 -13.82 12.25 6.61
CA THR A 14 -13.48 13.36 5.72
C THR A 14 -12.14 13.97 6.13
N PRO A 15 -11.35 14.58 5.21
CA PRO A 15 -10.08 15.21 5.57
C PRO A 15 -10.34 16.35 6.57
N HIS A 16 -9.77 16.26 7.77
CA HIS A 16 -9.98 17.19 8.89
C HIS A 16 -8.64 17.73 9.45
N ASP A 17 -8.72 18.57 10.48
CA ASP A 17 -7.59 19.24 11.14
C ASP A 17 -6.52 18.25 11.66
N THR A 18 -5.29 18.75 11.86
CA THR A 18 -4.08 17.98 12.22
C THR A 18 -4.26 16.95 13.34
N ALA A 19 -4.94 17.33 14.42
CA ALA A 19 -5.08 16.49 15.61
C ALA A 19 -5.99 15.27 15.37
N GLU A 20 -6.95 15.36 14.44
CA GLU A 20 -7.83 14.24 14.11
C GLU A 20 -7.14 13.25 13.18
N ASP A 21 -6.34 13.73 12.21
CA ASP A 21 -5.58 12.89 11.29
C ASP A 21 -4.60 11.97 12.05
N GLU A 22 -3.88 12.48 13.06
CA GLU A 22 -3.01 11.68 13.91
C GLU A 22 -3.76 10.57 14.64
N GLN A 23 -4.91 10.89 15.26
CA GLN A 23 -5.70 9.90 15.97
C GLN A 23 -6.24 8.81 15.04
N ILE A 24 -6.67 9.17 13.83
CA ILE A 24 -7.13 8.22 12.80
C ILE A 24 -6.01 7.27 12.40
N ILE A 25 -4.83 7.83 12.13
CA ILE A 25 -3.60 7.12 11.77
C ILE A 25 -3.20 6.15 12.88
N GLU A 26 -3.25 6.58 14.13
CA GLU A 26 -3.00 5.72 15.30
C GLU A 26 -4.03 4.61 15.41
N ASP A 27 -5.32 4.93 15.26
CA ASP A 27 -6.41 3.95 15.33
C ASP A 27 -6.28 2.87 14.26
N TRP A 28 -5.89 3.23 13.04
CA TRP A 28 -5.59 2.28 11.97
C TRP A 28 -4.37 1.41 12.26
N SER A 29 -3.45 1.88 13.12
CA SER A 29 -2.20 1.19 13.43
C SER A 29 -2.27 0.35 14.72
N ARG A 30 -3.37 0.45 15.47
CA ARG A 30 -3.53 -0.30 16.72
C ARG A 30 -3.42 -1.80 16.47
N GLY A 31 -2.47 -2.45 17.14
CA GLY A 31 -2.19 -3.88 16.98
C GLY A 31 -1.35 -4.24 15.74
N LEU A 32 -0.83 -3.24 15.00
CA LEU A 32 0.01 -3.43 13.80
C LEU A 32 1.51 -3.22 14.08
N ASP A 33 1.99 -3.39 15.31
CA ASP A 33 3.43 -3.24 15.62
C ASP A 33 4.31 -4.21 14.82
N TRP A 34 3.78 -5.39 14.47
CA TRP A 34 4.44 -6.33 13.59
C TRP A 34 4.60 -5.79 12.15
N VAL A 35 3.69 -4.92 11.68
CA VAL A 35 3.81 -4.23 10.38
C VAL A 35 4.98 -3.26 10.41
N LYS A 36 5.10 -2.47 11.49
CA LYS A 36 6.25 -1.58 11.69
C LYS A 36 7.56 -2.36 11.70
N TRP A 37 7.60 -3.53 12.34
CA TRP A 37 8.76 -4.41 12.28
C TRP A 37 9.06 -4.92 10.86
N LEU A 38 8.03 -5.37 10.14
CA LEU A 38 8.18 -5.92 8.78
C LEU A 38 8.61 -4.85 7.78
N LEU A 39 7.93 -3.70 7.73
CA LEU A 39 8.28 -2.57 6.85
C LEU A 39 9.58 -1.89 7.31
N GLY A 40 9.89 -1.94 8.62
CA GLY A 40 11.19 -1.53 9.16
C GLY A 40 12.37 -2.29 8.53
N SER A 41 12.16 -3.55 8.11
CA SER A 41 13.19 -4.31 7.38
C SER A 41 13.51 -3.73 5.99
N VAL A 42 12.53 -3.08 5.34
CA VAL A 42 12.71 -2.33 4.09
C VAL A 42 13.44 -1.03 4.38
N ARG A 43 12.95 -0.25 5.35
CA ARG A 43 13.57 1.02 5.77
C ARG A 43 15.04 0.86 6.17
N ALA A 44 15.41 -0.25 6.81
CA ALA A 44 16.79 -0.53 7.19
C ALA A 44 17.74 -0.84 6.01
N ARG A 45 17.19 -1.15 4.82
CA ARG A 45 17.96 -1.58 3.62
C ARG A 45 17.85 -0.61 2.46
N MET A 46 16.92 0.33 2.55
CA MET A 46 16.60 1.30 1.52
C MET A 46 16.74 2.69 2.14
N GLU A 47 17.37 3.62 1.44
CA GLU A 47 17.43 5.02 1.86
C GLU A 47 16.12 5.72 1.50
N VAL A 48 15.68 5.54 0.25
CA VAL A 48 14.46 6.12 -0.31
C VAL A 48 13.66 5.08 -1.12
N LEU A 49 12.34 5.27 -1.21
CA LEU A 49 11.46 4.54 -2.13
C LEU A 49 11.10 5.44 -3.32
N SER A 50 10.06 6.27 -3.16
CA SER A 50 9.53 7.11 -4.23
C SER A 50 9.74 8.60 -3.98
N VAL A 51 9.70 9.03 -2.71
CA VAL A 51 9.83 10.45 -2.33
C VAL A 51 11.25 10.74 -1.82
N GLU A 52 12.01 11.57 -2.52
CA GLU A 52 13.40 11.89 -2.16
C GLU A 52 13.51 13.09 -1.21
N ASP A 53 12.59 14.05 -1.31
CA ASP A 53 12.53 15.23 -0.45
C ASP A 53 11.12 15.41 0.15
N VAL A 54 11.05 15.78 1.42
CA VAL A 54 9.79 16.10 2.12
C VAL A 54 9.04 17.21 1.39
N ALA A 55 9.74 18.16 0.75
CA ALA A 55 9.16 19.22 -0.06
C ALA A 55 8.36 18.68 -1.28
N GLU A 56 8.69 17.49 -1.78
CA GLU A 56 8.03 16.86 -2.92
C GLU A 56 6.80 16.03 -2.53
N TRP A 57 6.58 15.80 -1.23
CA TRP A 57 5.52 14.91 -0.73
C TRP A 57 4.15 15.20 -1.35
N ASN A 58 3.76 16.47 -1.41
CA ASN A 58 2.47 16.87 -1.96
C ASN A 58 2.37 16.64 -3.49
N ASN A 59 3.47 16.88 -4.21
CA ASN A 59 3.52 16.70 -5.66
C ASN A 59 3.49 15.21 -6.02
N ILE A 60 4.23 14.39 -5.28
CA ILE A 60 4.20 12.93 -5.40
C ILE A 60 2.83 12.38 -5.00
N GLY A 61 2.19 12.97 -3.99
CA GLY A 61 0.82 12.69 -3.58
C GLY A 61 -0.21 12.90 -4.70
N GLU A 62 -0.17 14.04 -5.41
CA GLU A 62 -1.07 14.33 -6.53
C GLU A 62 -0.72 13.55 -7.81
N GLY A 63 0.56 13.32 -8.08
CA GLY A 63 1.01 12.63 -9.28
C GLY A 63 1.11 11.13 -9.05
N LEU A 64 2.31 10.67 -8.73
CA LEU A 64 2.69 9.26 -8.66
C LEU A 64 1.79 8.41 -7.74
N VAL A 65 1.44 8.91 -6.55
CA VAL A 65 0.61 8.16 -5.59
C VAL A 65 -0.80 7.98 -6.12
N ARG A 66 -1.41 9.05 -6.64
CA ARG A 66 -2.78 9.01 -7.18
C ARG A 66 -2.86 8.20 -8.48
N GLU A 67 -1.89 8.36 -9.37
CA GLU A 67 -1.97 7.86 -10.75
C GLU A 67 -1.40 6.45 -10.93
N ALA A 68 -0.45 6.03 -10.07
CA ALA A 68 0.21 4.74 -10.19
C ALA A 68 0.12 3.88 -8.92
N ILE A 69 0.64 4.37 -7.79
CA ILE A 69 0.80 3.54 -6.57
C ILE A 69 -0.55 3.15 -5.96
N GLY A 70 -1.48 4.10 -5.80
CA GLY A 70 -2.82 3.86 -5.26
C GLY A 70 -3.60 2.83 -6.09
N PRO A 71 -3.74 3.01 -7.41
CA PRO A 71 -4.35 2.02 -8.30
C PRO A 71 -3.65 0.65 -8.25
N ALA A 72 -2.33 0.61 -8.17
CA ALA A 72 -1.56 -0.63 -8.04
C ALA A 72 -1.86 -1.36 -6.72
N LEU A 73 -1.84 -0.65 -5.58
CA LEU A 73 -2.17 -1.21 -4.26
C LEU A 73 -3.59 -1.80 -4.23
N LYS A 74 -4.57 -1.05 -4.75
CA LYS A 74 -5.96 -1.50 -4.82
C LYS A 74 -6.10 -2.77 -5.66
N SER A 75 -5.66 -2.71 -6.92
CA SER A 75 -5.82 -3.82 -7.87
C SER A 75 -5.06 -5.06 -7.41
N ALA A 76 -3.88 -4.89 -6.82
CA ALA A 76 -3.12 -5.98 -6.24
C ALA A 76 -3.81 -6.59 -5.01
N TRP A 77 -4.35 -5.77 -4.10
CA TRP A 77 -5.05 -6.28 -2.91
C TRP A 77 -6.33 -7.04 -3.29
N GLN A 78 -7.09 -6.53 -4.26
CA GLN A 78 -8.26 -7.21 -4.81
C GLN A 78 -7.88 -8.54 -5.46
N SER A 79 -6.81 -8.56 -6.27
CA SER A 79 -6.30 -9.79 -6.89
C SER A 79 -5.83 -10.80 -5.84
N ALA A 80 -5.14 -10.32 -4.80
CA ALA A 80 -4.71 -11.17 -3.70
C ALA A 80 -5.90 -11.79 -2.97
N ARG A 81 -6.93 -10.98 -2.67
CA ARG A 81 -8.20 -11.44 -2.06
C ARG A 81 -8.94 -12.46 -2.93
N ALA A 82 -8.90 -12.30 -4.25
CA ALA A 82 -9.47 -13.24 -5.21
C ALA A 82 -8.59 -14.49 -5.44
N ASN A 83 -7.43 -14.58 -4.80
CA ASN A 83 -6.41 -15.60 -5.06
C ASN A 83 -6.03 -15.66 -6.57
N ASP A 84 -5.97 -14.50 -7.21
CA ASP A 84 -5.67 -14.32 -8.63
C ASP A 84 -4.21 -13.87 -8.83
N LEU A 85 -3.37 -14.82 -9.25
CA LEU A 85 -1.98 -14.54 -9.58
C LEU A 85 -1.85 -13.71 -10.86
N ALA A 86 -2.70 -13.95 -11.87
CA ALA A 86 -2.61 -13.24 -13.14
C ALA A 86 -2.92 -11.75 -12.94
N GLY A 87 -3.91 -11.44 -12.09
CA GLY A 87 -4.22 -10.08 -11.67
C GLY A 87 -3.04 -9.37 -10.98
N LEU A 88 -2.30 -10.07 -10.11
CA LEU A 88 -1.09 -9.51 -9.47
C LEU A 88 0.01 -9.23 -10.48
N ILE A 89 0.27 -10.15 -11.42
CA ILE A 89 1.29 -9.95 -12.47
C ILE A 89 0.89 -8.76 -13.36
N ALA A 90 -0.37 -8.68 -13.77
CA ALA A 90 -0.87 -7.59 -14.59
C ALA A 90 -0.78 -6.24 -13.86
N ALA A 91 -1.08 -6.19 -12.56
CA ALA A 91 -0.90 -5.00 -11.74
C ALA A 91 0.57 -4.58 -11.64
N SER A 92 1.48 -5.54 -11.51
CA SER A 92 2.91 -5.29 -11.51
C SER A 92 3.40 -4.70 -12.82
N CYS A 93 3.04 -5.30 -13.96
CA CYS A 93 3.47 -4.80 -15.28
C CYS A 93 2.95 -3.38 -15.56
N ARG A 94 1.70 -3.08 -15.18
CA ARG A 94 1.15 -1.72 -15.29
C ARG A 94 1.94 -0.73 -14.45
N LEU A 95 2.30 -1.12 -13.23
CA LEU A 95 3.11 -0.26 -12.36
C LEU A 95 4.49 -0.03 -12.96
N SER A 96 5.20 -1.06 -13.44
CA SER A 96 6.51 -0.92 -14.09
C SER A 96 6.48 0.09 -15.25
N ALA A 97 5.38 0.13 -16.01
CA ALA A 97 5.21 1.04 -17.15
C ALA A 97 4.95 2.52 -16.76
N GLN A 98 4.58 2.78 -15.51
CA GLN A 98 4.26 4.12 -15.00
C GLN A 98 5.37 4.74 -14.15
N LEU A 99 6.31 3.92 -13.67
CA LEU A 99 7.42 4.38 -12.83
C LEU A 99 8.61 4.87 -13.67
N SER A 100 9.34 5.87 -13.17
CA SER A 100 10.67 6.17 -13.69
C SER A 100 11.61 4.98 -13.44
N PRO A 101 12.70 4.83 -14.22
CA PRO A 101 13.66 3.74 -14.03
C PRO A 101 14.21 3.64 -12.60
N GLU A 102 14.48 4.77 -11.96
CA GLU A 102 15.06 4.86 -10.62
C GLU A 102 14.04 4.39 -9.56
N VAL A 103 12.82 4.94 -9.61
CA VAL A 103 11.73 4.55 -8.70
C VAL A 103 11.37 3.07 -8.92
N CYS A 104 11.35 2.62 -10.17
CA CYS A 104 11.13 1.22 -10.52
C CYS A 104 12.15 0.31 -9.84
N GLN A 105 13.46 0.58 -10.01
CA GLN A 105 14.52 -0.21 -9.39
C GLN A 105 14.40 -0.25 -7.86
N ARG A 106 14.18 0.89 -7.21
CA ARG A 106 14.01 0.96 -5.75
C ARG A 106 12.78 0.18 -5.28
N SER A 107 11.69 0.30 -6.02
CA SER A 107 10.44 -0.42 -5.76
C SER A 107 10.61 -1.94 -5.83
N LEU A 108 11.38 -2.43 -6.82
CA LEU A 108 11.72 -3.85 -6.97
C LEU A 108 12.61 -4.35 -5.83
N GLN A 109 13.65 -3.59 -5.47
CA GLN A 109 14.55 -3.94 -4.37
C GLN A 109 13.80 -4.04 -3.04
N ALA A 110 12.91 -3.08 -2.77
CA ALA A 110 12.10 -3.05 -1.57
C ALA A 110 11.11 -4.23 -1.49
N GLY A 111 10.48 -4.61 -2.62
CA GLY A 111 9.60 -5.77 -2.64
C GLY A 111 10.36 -7.09 -2.50
N ALA A 112 11.58 -7.20 -3.04
CA ALA A 112 12.44 -8.36 -2.80
C ALA A 112 12.80 -8.54 -1.31
N VAL A 113 13.00 -7.44 -0.57
CA VAL A 113 13.19 -7.49 0.89
C VAL A 113 11.97 -8.10 1.58
N LEU A 114 10.75 -7.67 1.23
CA LEU A 114 9.53 -8.22 1.82
C LEU A 114 9.28 -9.69 1.45
N LEU A 115 9.53 -10.08 0.21
CA LEU A 115 9.40 -11.48 -0.21
C LEU A 115 10.36 -12.39 0.55
N LYS A 116 11.58 -11.91 0.83
CA LYS A 116 12.56 -12.63 1.66
C LYS A 116 12.09 -12.75 3.11
N SER A 117 11.62 -11.66 3.71
CA SER A 117 11.14 -11.63 5.10
C SER A 117 9.93 -12.54 5.34
N THR A 118 9.16 -12.87 4.30
CA THR A 118 7.94 -13.69 4.39
C THR A 118 8.12 -15.14 3.90
N LYS A 119 9.33 -15.54 3.49
CA LYS A 119 9.60 -16.83 2.80
C LYS A 119 9.15 -18.07 3.57
N HIS A 120 9.20 -18.06 4.90
CA HIS A 120 8.91 -19.23 5.75
C HIS A 120 7.52 -19.24 6.38
N ALA A 121 6.65 -18.31 6.01
CA ALA A 121 5.28 -18.33 6.49
C ALA A 121 4.54 -19.60 6.00
N ARG A 122 3.68 -20.20 6.82
CA ARG A 122 2.86 -21.35 6.37
C ARG A 122 1.66 -20.85 5.57
N TYR A 123 1.15 -21.68 4.65
CA TYR A 123 -0.09 -21.43 3.89
C TYR A 123 -0.13 -20.12 3.09
N GLN A 124 0.93 -19.81 2.34
CA GLN A 124 1.09 -18.50 1.71
C GLN A 124 0.19 -18.21 0.51
N GLY A 125 -0.64 -19.16 0.07
CA GLY A 125 -1.63 -18.96 -0.99
C GLY A 125 -1.08 -18.22 -2.21
N VAL A 126 -1.73 -17.11 -2.57
CA VAL A 126 -1.32 -16.24 -3.69
C VAL A 126 0.05 -15.58 -3.49
N LEU A 127 0.45 -15.24 -2.24
CA LEU A 127 1.77 -14.67 -1.94
C LEU A 127 2.90 -15.66 -2.24
N GLY A 128 2.69 -16.94 -1.93
CA GLY A 128 3.62 -18.01 -2.27
C GLY A 128 3.82 -18.11 -3.78
N ARG A 129 2.72 -18.13 -4.54
CA ARG A 129 2.74 -18.18 -6.01
C ARG A 129 3.33 -16.93 -6.66
N LEU A 130 3.10 -15.75 -6.06
CA LEU A 130 3.74 -14.51 -6.50
C LEU A 130 5.26 -14.61 -6.34
N ARG A 131 5.74 -15.11 -5.19
CA ARG A 131 7.18 -15.31 -4.98
C ARG A 131 7.77 -16.26 -6.01
N GLU A 132 7.13 -17.39 -6.26
CA GLU A 132 7.58 -18.34 -7.28
C GLU A 132 7.61 -17.72 -8.69
N ALA A 133 6.63 -16.87 -9.03
CA ALA A 133 6.62 -16.15 -10.29
C ALA A 133 7.78 -15.15 -10.40
N VAL A 134 8.11 -14.45 -9.31
CA VAL A 134 9.28 -13.55 -9.24
C VAL A 134 10.58 -14.33 -9.35
N ASP A 135 10.74 -15.42 -8.60
CA ASP A 135 11.93 -16.29 -8.64
C ASP A 135 12.17 -16.90 -10.04
N GLN A 136 11.09 -17.10 -10.81
CA GLN A 136 11.12 -17.60 -12.19
C GLN A 136 11.24 -16.50 -13.26
N GLY A 137 11.33 -15.22 -12.87
CA GLY A 137 11.41 -14.08 -13.80
C GLY A 137 10.12 -13.82 -14.60
N ARG A 138 8.97 -14.34 -14.14
CA ARG A 138 7.65 -14.14 -14.78
C ARG A 138 6.90 -12.91 -14.27
N CYS A 139 7.39 -12.30 -13.19
CA CYS A 139 6.78 -11.14 -12.57
C CYS A 139 7.85 -10.26 -11.93
N ASP A 140 7.65 -8.96 -12.03
CA ASP A 140 8.38 -7.99 -11.24
C ASP A 140 7.84 -7.96 -9.80
N GLY A 141 8.72 -7.90 -8.81
CA GLY A 141 8.35 -7.96 -7.40
C GLY A 141 8.19 -6.59 -6.75
N HIS A 142 7.41 -5.66 -7.33
CA HIS A 142 7.27 -4.31 -6.79
C HIS A 142 6.72 -4.28 -5.36
N ILE A 143 7.26 -3.41 -4.50
CA ILE A 143 6.84 -3.32 -3.09
C ILE A 143 5.33 -3.09 -2.94
N ALA A 144 4.70 -2.24 -3.76
CA ALA A 144 3.25 -2.02 -3.68
C ALA A 144 2.45 -3.33 -3.91
N ILE A 145 2.87 -4.14 -4.89
CA ILE A 145 2.21 -5.40 -5.24
C ILE A 145 2.45 -6.46 -4.17
N VAL A 146 3.71 -6.61 -3.74
CA VAL A 146 4.10 -7.55 -2.70
C VAL A 146 3.43 -7.18 -1.38
N TRP A 147 3.44 -5.91 -1.00
CA TRP A 147 2.81 -5.42 0.22
C TRP A 147 1.31 -5.64 0.22
N ALA A 148 0.61 -5.41 -0.90
CA ALA A 148 -0.80 -5.73 -1.00
C ALA A 148 -1.09 -7.23 -0.80
N ALA A 149 -0.27 -8.12 -1.36
CA ALA A 149 -0.38 -9.56 -1.16
C ALA A 149 -0.07 -9.98 0.29
N VAL A 150 0.96 -9.38 0.90
CA VAL A 150 1.32 -9.59 2.32
C VAL A 150 0.22 -9.10 3.25
N GLY A 151 -0.31 -7.91 3.00
CA GLY A 151 -1.40 -7.34 3.76
C GLY A 151 -2.63 -8.23 3.73
N HIS A 152 -3.02 -8.73 2.54
CA HIS A 152 -4.09 -9.71 2.45
C HIS A 152 -3.78 -11.00 3.21
N PHE A 153 -2.57 -11.55 3.09
CA PHE A 153 -2.14 -12.76 3.80
C PHE A 153 -2.27 -12.62 5.34
N PHE A 154 -1.95 -11.45 5.88
CA PHE A 154 -2.14 -11.11 7.29
C PHE A 154 -3.50 -10.49 7.63
N GLN A 155 -4.48 -10.58 6.72
CA GLN A 155 -5.85 -10.11 6.90
C GLN A 155 -6.01 -8.61 7.18
N LEU A 156 -5.07 -7.80 6.68
CA LEU A 156 -5.18 -6.35 6.71
C LEU A 156 -6.27 -5.87 5.75
N SER A 157 -7.05 -4.88 6.21
CA SER A 157 -7.96 -4.16 5.32
C SER A 157 -7.18 -3.37 4.27
N LEU A 158 -7.83 -3.04 3.16
CA LEU A 158 -7.23 -2.20 2.12
C LEU A 158 -6.81 -0.82 2.68
N THR A 159 -7.58 -0.26 3.60
CA THR A 159 -7.25 0.98 4.30
C THR A 159 -5.92 0.87 5.03
N ASN A 160 -5.72 -0.22 5.81
CA ASN A 160 -4.44 -0.44 6.50
C ASN A 160 -3.30 -0.61 5.50
N VAL A 161 -3.50 -1.37 4.42
CA VAL A 161 -2.47 -1.58 3.40
C VAL A 161 -2.00 -0.26 2.80
N ILE A 162 -2.93 0.63 2.45
CA ILE A 162 -2.59 1.94 1.88
C ILE A 162 -1.92 2.83 2.93
N ALA A 163 -2.50 2.95 4.12
CA ALA A 163 -1.97 3.82 5.17
C ALA A 163 -0.56 3.42 5.62
N GLU A 164 -0.29 2.12 5.78
CA GLU A 164 1.03 1.63 6.17
C GLU A 164 2.08 1.77 5.06
N TYR A 165 1.65 1.68 3.78
CA TYR A 165 2.54 1.99 2.66
C TYR A 165 2.95 3.47 2.68
N LEU A 166 1.98 4.37 2.84
CA LEU A 166 2.23 5.81 2.90
C LEU A 166 3.07 6.18 4.13
N ARG A 167 2.85 5.52 5.27
CA ARG A 167 3.69 5.70 6.45
C ARG A 167 5.13 5.28 6.19
N LEU A 168 5.36 4.17 5.48
CA LEU A 168 6.71 3.75 5.11
C LEU A 168 7.41 4.79 4.23
N GLU A 169 6.72 5.31 3.20
CA GLU A 169 7.26 6.40 2.35
C GLU A 169 7.62 7.62 3.21
N TRP A 170 6.72 8.04 4.11
CA TRP A 170 6.95 9.18 5.00
C TRP A 170 8.14 8.95 5.94
N ASP A 171 8.18 7.81 6.62
CA ASP A 171 9.26 7.46 7.56
C ASP A 171 10.64 7.39 6.88
N MET A 172 10.66 7.12 5.57
CA MET A 172 11.89 7.08 4.79
C MET A 172 12.34 8.48 4.38
N VAL A 173 11.45 9.31 3.82
CA VAL A 173 11.80 10.67 3.38
C VAL A 173 12.06 11.61 4.56
N ALA A 174 11.35 11.45 5.67
CA ALA A 174 11.51 12.31 6.84
C ALA A 174 12.71 11.92 7.73
N ARG A 175 13.42 10.81 7.42
CA ARG A 175 14.43 10.19 8.29
C ARG A 175 15.47 11.16 8.85
N ASP A 176 16.00 12.04 8.00
CA ASP A 176 17.08 12.96 8.34
C ASP A 176 16.57 14.41 8.53
N THR A 177 15.25 14.59 8.55
CA THR A 177 14.61 15.88 8.78
C THR A 177 14.12 15.99 10.22
N HIS A 178 14.16 17.19 10.80
CA HIS A 178 13.50 17.48 12.07
C HIS A 178 11.96 17.61 11.92
N VAL A 179 11.42 17.36 10.72
CA VAL A 179 9.98 17.44 10.43
C VAL A 179 9.33 16.16 10.91
N GLN A 180 8.61 16.23 12.03
CA GLN A 180 8.06 15.03 12.68
C GLN A 180 6.73 14.55 12.09
N LEU A 181 6.01 15.35 11.30
CA LEU A 181 4.62 15.03 10.94
C LEU A 181 4.32 15.23 9.45
N PRO A 182 3.68 14.24 8.79
CA PRO A 182 3.10 14.43 7.47
C PRO A 182 2.02 15.49 7.57
N TYR A 183 2.11 16.48 6.68
CA TYR A 183 1.19 17.61 6.58
C TYR A 183 -0.27 17.22 6.81
N ALA A 184 -1.02 18.08 7.52
CA ALA A 184 -2.46 17.94 7.71
C ALA A 184 -3.26 17.97 6.40
N GLY A 185 -4.48 17.45 6.45
CA GLY A 185 -5.48 17.65 5.40
C GLY A 185 -5.26 16.73 4.20
N LYS A 186 -5.51 17.21 2.97
CA LYS A 186 -5.62 16.33 1.79
C LYS A 186 -4.35 15.56 1.39
N PHE A 187 -3.20 15.93 1.96
CA PHE A 187 -1.91 15.26 1.75
C PHE A 187 -1.39 14.54 2.99
N SER A 188 -2.17 14.50 4.07
CA SER A 188 -1.88 13.63 5.20
C SER A 188 -1.98 12.17 4.76
N ILE A 189 -1.40 11.26 5.54
CA ILE A 189 -1.56 9.81 5.30
C ILE A 189 -3.06 9.45 5.28
N ALA A 190 -3.86 10.01 6.19
CA ALA A 190 -5.31 9.82 6.22
C ALA A 190 -5.99 10.41 4.97
N GLY A 191 -5.64 11.63 4.58
CA GLY A 191 -6.18 12.30 3.40
C GLY A 191 -5.86 11.56 2.10
N LEU A 192 -4.60 11.17 1.88
CA LEU A 192 -4.18 10.39 0.72
C LEU A 192 -4.85 9.02 0.71
N THR A 193 -4.94 8.34 1.86
CA THR A 193 -5.65 7.06 1.98
C THR A 193 -7.12 7.21 1.59
N SER A 194 -7.81 8.22 2.11
CA SER A 194 -9.21 8.49 1.80
C SER A 194 -9.43 8.79 0.31
N ARG A 195 -8.53 9.57 -0.31
CA ARG A 195 -8.57 9.88 -1.75
C ARG A 195 -8.36 8.64 -2.61
N ILE A 196 -7.34 7.85 -2.30
CA ILE A 196 -7.12 6.57 -2.96
C ILE A 196 -8.41 5.75 -2.81
N MET A 197 -8.95 5.55 -1.61
CA MET A 197 -10.18 4.75 -1.43
C MET A 197 -11.41 5.31 -2.17
N SER A 198 -11.58 6.63 -2.25
CA SER A 198 -12.74 7.29 -2.86
C SER A 198 -12.79 7.14 -4.38
N ASP A 199 -11.65 7.15 -5.06
CA ASP A 199 -11.60 6.91 -6.51
C ASP A 199 -12.10 5.49 -6.90
N ALA A 200 -12.20 4.55 -5.95
CA ALA A 200 -12.82 3.25 -6.19
C ALA A 200 -14.37 3.30 -6.21
N SER A 201 -14.98 4.29 -5.56
CA SER A 201 -16.44 4.42 -5.50
C SER A 201 -17.02 4.97 -6.81
N ALA A 202 -16.28 5.81 -7.52
CA ALA A 202 -16.68 6.33 -8.83
C ALA A 202 -16.72 5.23 -9.92
N GLU A 203 -15.80 4.26 -9.88
CA GLU A 203 -15.80 3.13 -10.82
C GLU A 203 -16.92 2.11 -10.57
N SER A 204 -17.42 2.00 -9.32
CA SER A 204 -18.55 1.10 -9.00
C SER A 204 -19.92 1.75 -9.14
N ALA A 205 -20.03 3.08 -9.07
CA ALA A 205 -21.31 3.79 -9.15
C ALA A 205 -21.85 3.99 -10.58
N LEU A 206 -21.05 3.75 -11.62
CA LEU A 206 -21.39 3.99 -13.04
C LEU A 206 -21.72 2.71 -13.84
N ARG A 207 -22.26 1.67 -13.18
CA ARG A 207 -22.94 0.56 -13.85
C ARG A 207 -24.39 0.44 -13.39
N VAL A 208 -25.18 1.49 -13.63
CA VAL A 208 -26.62 1.30 -13.83
C VAL A 208 -26.76 0.80 -15.27
N VAL A 209 -27.00 -0.51 -15.40
CA VAL A 209 -27.39 -1.13 -16.66
C VAL A 209 -28.80 -0.63 -16.94
N ASP A 210 -28.94 0.26 -17.92
CA ASP A 210 -30.23 0.52 -18.54
C ASP A 210 -30.70 -0.80 -19.19
N ALA A 211 -31.82 -1.32 -18.70
CA ALA A 211 -32.58 -2.42 -19.28
C ALA A 211 -33.95 -1.89 -19.71
#